data_AF-A0A1E7JC18-F1
#
_entry.id   AF-A0A1E7JC18-F1
#
_cell.length_a   1.000
_cell.length_b   1.000
_cell.length_c   1.000
_cell.angle_alpha   90.00
_cell.angle_beta   90.00
_cell.angle_gamma   90.00
#
_symmetry.space_group_name_H-M   'P 1'
#
loop_
_entity.id
_entity.type
_entity.pdbx_description
1 polymer ?
#
loop_
_entity_poly.entity_id
_entity_poly.type
_entity_poly.pdbx_seq_one_letter_code
_entity_poly.pdbx_strand_id
1 'polypeptide(L)'
;MKRLSFSIILILLIIAASNSPQAKVRGVCSNCHTMHNSQGGAPLARGDQAWGGTGGVTDARPNLLVASCIGCHSSTGTDTIITYNGIDFPIVYNTSEPTTNLLAGGNFYWVSMDCIGLNCGNAKGHNVLGISERDPLPLAPGGFNCGGANCHVSLAVPPTNTSIGLGGCQGCHLRPAHHADDSNVVVGSEVGDDDGFYRFLSGHFSGDTHGVCGIEDDDWQAVCGAGDHNEYLGFSGYKEDVGSFFHIGHHTMTAFCCGCHGEFHIEQSSGEWIRHPSDAVIPNEGEYQSAFSAGYDPLVPVARPSLSTVSPTVEIGTDMVMCLSCHRPHGSPYYKLMRWDYKNWPGSGYDGCGKCHTSKN
;
A
#
# COMPACT_ATOMS: atom_id res chain seq x y z
N MET A 1 -34.80 -33.99 40.00
CA MET A 1 -33.40 -33.65 40.33
C MET A 1 -32.39 -34.20 39.30
N LYS A 2 -32.32 -35.51 39.03
CA LYS A 2 -31.33 -36.09 38.09
C LYS A 2 -31.35 -35.53 36.65
N ARG A 3 -32.53 -35.21 36.10
CA ARG A 3 -32.65 -34.62 34.74
C ARG A 3 -32.17 -33.17 34.67
N LEU A 4 -32.35 -32.40 35.76
CA LEU A 4 -31.92 -31.01 35.84
C LEU A 4 -30.39 -30.90 35.95
N SER A 5 -29.77 -31.80 36.71
CA SER A 5 -28.31 -31.89 36.83
C SER A 5 -27.63 -32.26 35.51
N PHE A 6 -28.24 -33.15 34.72
CA PHE A 6 -27.69 -33.53 33.41
C PHE A 6 -27.75 -32.38 32.38
N SER A 7 -28.86 -31.63 32.35
CA SER A 7 -28.99 -30.46 31.47
C SER A 7 -28.01 -29.35 31.83
N ILE A 8 -27.75 -29.09 33.11
CA ILE A 8 -26.78 -28.08 33.55
C ILE A 8 -25.35 -28.49 33.18
N ILE A 9 -24.98 -29.75 33.36
CA ILE A 9 -23.66 -30.26 32.98
C ILE A 9 -23.47 -30.20 31.45
N LEU A 10 -24.50 -30.52 30.67
CA LEU A 10 -24.45 -30.43 29.21
C LEU A 10 -24.27 -28.98 28.73
N ILE A 11 -24.96 -28.02 29.35
CA ILE A 11 -24.81 -26.58 29.02
C ILE A 11 -23.40 -26.09 29.38
N LEU A 12 -22.86 -26.49 30.53
CA LEU A 12 -21.49 -26.14 30.93
C LEU A 12 -20.44 -26.74 29.99
N LEU A 13 -20.66 -27.97 29.49
CA LEU A 13 -19.80 -28.59 28.48
C LEU A 13 -19.88 -27.87 27.12
N ILE A 14 -21.07 -27.38 26.72
CA ILE A 14 -21.23 -26.60 25.49
C ILE A 14 -20.52 -25.24 25.60
N ILE A 15 -20.58 -24.58 26.76
CA ILE A 15 -19.87 -23.31 27.03
C ILE A 15 -18.35 -23.53 27.17
N ALA A 16 -17.91 -24.67 27.71
CA ALA A 16 -16.49 -25.02 27.80
C ALA A 16 -15.91 -25.49 26.46
N ALA A 17 -16.74 -26.03 25.56
CA ALA A 17 -16.35 -26.49 24.23
C ALA A 17 -16.55 -25.43 23.12
N SER A 18 -17.15 -24.27 23.43
CA SER A 18 -17.13 -23.15 22.50
C SER A 18 -15.72 -22.61 22.41
N ASN A 19 -15.04 -22.92 21.30
CA ASN A 19 -13.82 -22.22 20.89
C ASN A 19 -14.08 -20.72 21.07
N SER A 20 -13.29 -20.06 21.92
CA SER A 20 -13.35 -18.60 22.04
C SER A 20 -13.08 -18.05 20.65
N PRO A 21 -14.03 -17.34 20.00
CA PRO A 21 -13.71 -16.69 18.74
C PRO A 21 -12.60 -15.69 19.05
N GLN A 22 -11.40 -15.99 18.58
CA GLN A 22 -10.29 -15.06 18.68
C GLN A 22 -10.60 -13.92 17.71
N ALA A 23 -11.02 -12.78 18.25
CA ALA A 23 -11.09 -11.56 17.45
C ALA A 23 -9.67 -11.26 16.95
N LYS A 24 -9.50 -11.25 15.63
CA LYS A 24 -8.22 -10.97 14.95
C LYS A 24 -7.78 -9.53 15.18
N VAL A 25 -8.75 -8.61 15.26
CA VAL A 25 -8.56 -7.28 15.84
C VAL A 25 -8.80 -7.32 17.35
N ARG A 26 -7.85 -6.76 18.11
CA ARG A 26 -7.92 -6.64 19.57
C ARG A 26 -8.38 -5.24 19.97
N GLY A 27 -8.86 -5.11 21.21
CA GLY A 27 -9.25 -3.82 21.79
C GLY A 27 -10.76 -3.56 21.77
N VAL A 28 -11.15 -2.34 22.14
CA VAL A 28 -12.56 -1.97 22.33
C VAL A 28 -13.15 -1.54 20.99
N CYS A 29 -14.18 -2.22 20.50
CA CYS A 29 -14.81 -1.91 19.20
C CYS A 29 -15.25 -0.44 19.07
N SER A 30 -15.67 0.20 20.16
CA SER A 30 -16.08 1.61 20.17
C SER A 30 -14.94 2.61 19.92
N ASN A 31 -13.69 2.15 19.91
CA ASN A 31 -12.55 2.96 19.50
C ASN A 31 -12.57 3.24 18.00
N CYS A 32 -13.10 2.29 17.22
CA CYS A 32 -13.14 2.36 15.76
C CYS A 32 -14.56 2.52 15.23
N HIS A 33 -15.59 2.06 15.97
CA HIS A 33 -16.97 2.02 15.50
C HIS A 33 -17.97 2.80 16.36
N THR A 34 -19.01 3.30 15.73
CA THR A 34 -20.23 3.83 16.35
C THR A 34 -21.46 3.23 15.69
N MET A 35 -22.34 2.60 16.47
CA MET A 35 -23.51 1.91 15.92
C MET A 35 -24.61 2.86 15.43
N HIS A 36 -24.73 4.03 16.08
CA HIS A 36 -25.83 4.96 15.86
C HIS A 36 -25.36 6.38 15.58
N ASN A 37 -24.04 6.59 15.46
CA ASN A 37 -23.45 7.92 15.45
C ASN A 37 -24.03 8.85 16.54
N SER A 38 -24.28 8.30 17.74
CA SER A 38 -24.91 9.04 18.83
C SER A 38 -24.56 8.42 20.18
N GLN A 39 -24.04 9.24 21.10
CA GLN A 39 -23.82 8.88 22.50
C GLN A 39 -24.15 10.09 23.37
N GLY A 40 -25.07 9.93 24.32
CA GLY A 40 -25.52 11.04 25.15
C GLY A 40 -26.19 12.18 24.36
N GLY A 41 -26.76 11.88 23.18
CA GLY A 41 -27.37 12.86 22.28
C GLY A 41 -26.39 13.64 21.40
N ALA A 42 -25.08 13.39 21.51
CA ALA A 42 -24.05 14.02 20.68
C ALA A 42 -23.56 13.06 19.58
N PRO A 43 -23.26 13.55 18.36
CA PRO A 43 -22.65 12.75 17.31
C PRO A 43 -21.26 12.22 17.72
N LEU A 44 -20.98 10.97 17.38
CA LEU A 44 -19.71 10.30 17.68
C LEU A 44 -18.72 10.31 16.52
N ALA A 45 -19.24 10.39 15.28
CA ALA A 45 -18.43 10.45 14.09
C ALA A 45 -17.62 11.75 14.10
N ARG A 46 -16.36 11.54 13.77
CA ARG A 46 -15.25 12.47 13.74
C ARG A 46 -15.06 12.99 12.33
N GLY A 47 -14.39 14.13 12.16
CA GLY A 47 -14.09 14.72 10.86
C GLY A 47 -12.95 14.01 10.12
N ASP A 48 -12.50 14.61 9.02
CA ASP A 48 -11.32 14.15 8.26
C ASP A 48 -10.03 14.88 8.69
N GLN A 49 -10.08 15.56 9.84
CA GLN A 49 -8.90 16.12 10.49
C GLN A 49 -7.99 15.00 11.00
N ALA A 50 -6.71 15.31 11.20
CA ALA A 50 -5.74 14.37 11.75
C ALA A 50 -6.21 13.75 13.08
N TRP A 51 -6.12 12.42 13.15
CA TRP A 51 -6.69 11.57 14.20
C TRP A 51 -8.20 11.83 14.50
N GLY A 52 -8.95 12.27 13.48
CA GLY A 52 -10.39 12.48 13.46
C GLY A 52 -10.89 13.76 14.14
N GLY A 53 -10.06 14.46 14.90
CA GLY A 53 -10.53 15.55 15.76
C GLY A 53 -11.62 15.10 16.75
N THR A 54 -12.37 16.05 17.30
CA THR A 54 -13.51 15.75 18.19
C THR A 54 -14.75 15.38 17.40
N GLY A 55 -15.60 14.51 17.96
CA GLY A 55 -16.90 14.14 17.36
C GLY A 55 -17.78 15.37 17.07
N GLY A 56 -18.74 15.20 16.17
CA GLY A 56 -19.65 16.28 15.77
C GLY A 56 -20.15 16.20 14.34
N VAL A 57 -19.64 15.24 13.55
CA VAL A 57 -20.16 14.97 12.21
C VAL A 57 -21.46 14.19 12.34
N THR A 58 -22.55 14.73 11.78
CA THR A 58 -23.88 14.11 11.84
C THR A 58 -24.04 12.96 10.85
N ASP A 59 -23.26 12.97 9.78
CA ASP A 59 -23.29 11.91 8.77
C ASP A 59 -22.68 10.62 9.32
N ALA A 60 -23.43 9.53 9.20
CA ALA A 60 -22.91 8.21 9.50
C ALA A 60 -21.82 7.84 8.48
N ARG A 61 -20.75 7.19 8.94
CA ARG A 61 -19.68 6.73 8.06
C ARG A 61 -19.91 5.27 7.63
N PRO A 62 -19.42 4.87 6.44
CA PRO A 62 -19.45 3.47 6.02
C PRO A 62 -18.85 2.53 7.07
N ASN A 63 -19.38 1.30 7.13
CA ASN A 63 -18.92 0.26 8.06
C ASN A 63 -18.95 0.69 9.54
N LEU A 64 -19.85 1.62 9.88
CA LEU A 64 -20.04 2.14 11.24
C LEU A 64 -18.77 2.79 11.82
N LEU A 65 -17.82 3.24 10.98
CA LEU A 65 -16.58 3.80 11.47
C LEU A 65 -16.80 5.14 12.20
N VAL A 66 -15.92 5.46 13.17
CA VAL A 66 -15.93 6.77 13.83
C VAL A 66 -15.24 7.84 12.98
N ALA A 67 -14.31 7.49 12.08
CA ALA A 67 -13.59 8.44 11.23
C ALA A 67 -13.37 7.86 9.81
N SER A 68 -12.94 8.68 8.86
CA SER A 68 -12.50 8.22 7.53
C SER A 68 -11.13 7.56 7.58
N CYS A 69 -10.69 7.00 6.45
CA CYS A 69 -9.30 6.57 6.26
C CYS A 69 -8.31 7.68 6.62
N ILE A 70 -8.53 8.91 6.14
CA ILE A 70 -7.66 10.05 6.45
C ILE A 70 -7.76 10.40 7.93
N GLY A 71 -8.98 10.44 8.48
CA GLY A 71 -9.18 10.73 9.89
C GLY A 71 -8.41 9.78 10.82
N CYS A 72 -8.31 8.49 10.51
CA CYS A 72 -7.48 7.56 11.29
C CYS A 72 -6.00 7.59 10.88
N HIS A 73 -5.67 7.59 9.59
CA HIS A 73 -4.30 7.40 9.12
C HIS A 73 -3.55 8.73 8.89
N SER A 74 -3.90 9.77 9.64
CA SER A 74 -3.19 11.05 9.61
C SER A 74 -2.90 11.63 10.99
N SER A 75 -1.83 12.44 11.07
CA SER A 75 -1.31 13.03 12.31
C SER A 75 -0.89 14.49 12.10
N THR A 76 -1.01 15.30 13.16
CA THR A 76 -0.40 16.64 13.19
C THR A 76 1.05 16.62 13.66
N GLY A 77 1.49 15.53 14.29
CA GLY A 77 2.87 15.31 14.69
C GLY A 77 3.76 14.84 13.54
N THR A 78 4.97 14.39 13.88
CA THR A 78 5.97 13.89 12.91
C THR A 78 6.10 12.37 12.92
N ASP A 79 5.46 11.69 13.88
CA ASP A 79 5.47 10.23 13.99
C ASP A 79 4.65 9.60 12.86
N THR A 80 5.20 8.51 12.30
CA THR A 80 4.58 7.71 11.24
C THR A 80 3.85 6.47 11.76
N ILE A 81 3.92 6.22 13.08
CA ILE A 81 3.13 5.22 13.79
C ILE A 81 2.54 5.88 15.02
N ILE A 82 1.25 5.69 15.26
CA ILE A 82 0.58 6.17 16.47
C ILE A 82 -0.04 4.98 17.21
N THR A 83 0.20 4.92 18.51
CA THR A 83 -0.51 4.00 19.41
C THR A 83 -1.76 4.69 19.97
N TYR A 84 -2.92 4.09 19.75
CA TYR A 84 -4.17 4.54 20.37
C TYR A 84 -4.85 3.37 21.09
N ASN A 85 -5.02 3.52 22.40
CA ASN A 85 -5.60 2.50 23.28
C ASN A 85 -4.93 1.12 23.14
N GLY A 86 -3.60 1.10 22.97
CA GLY A 86 -2.79 -0.10 22.88
C GLY A 86 -2.83 -0.81 21.51
N ILE A 87 -3.31 -0.12 20.48
CA ILE A 87 -3.29 -0.57 19.09
C ILE A 87 -2.45 0.42 18.29
N ASP A 88 -1.51 -0.07 17.49
CA ASP A 88 -0.68 0.75 16.61
C ASP A 88 -1.33 0.93 15.24
N PHE A 89 -1.15 2.13 14.68
CA PHE A 89 -1.71 2.52 13.40
C PHE A 89 -0.64 3.17 12.53
N PRO A 90 -0.54 2.79 11.24
CA PRO A 90 0.34 3.47 10.31
C PRO A 90 -0.25 4.83 9.95
N ILE A 91 0.59 5.87 10.04
CA ILE A 91 0.26 7.23 9.62
C ILE A 91 0.88 7.48 8.25
N VAL A 92 0.01 7.58 7.25
CA VAL A 92 0.41 7.80 5.85
C VAL A 92 0.31 9.26 5.45
N TYR A 93 -0.28 10.11 6.28
CA TYR A 93 -0.35 11.56 6.06
C TYR A 93 -0.03 12.33 7.35
N ASN A 94 1.09 13.03 7.37
CA ASN A 94 1.37 14.00 8.41
C ASN A 94 1.14 15.42 7.88
N THR A 95 0.60 16.31 8.70
CA THR A 95 0.54 17.75 8.37
C THR A 95 1.84 18.49 8.74
N SER A 96 2.68 17.85 9.55
CA SER A 96 4.06 18.26 9.85
C SER A 96 5.02 17.31 9.15
N GLU A 97 6.23 17.78 8.80
CA GLU A 97 7.21 16.95 8.12
C GLU A 97 7.55 15.70 8.96
N PRO A 98 7.38 14.48 8.43
CA PRO A 98 7.71 13.27 9.18
C PRO A 98 9.23 13.15 9.33
N THR A 99 9.72 13.06 10.58
CA THR A 99 11.16 13.14 10.92
C THR A 99 11.80 11.79 11.22
N THR A 100 11.02 10.73 11.36
CA THR A 100 11.47 9.38 11.72
C THR A 100 10.78 8.35 10.86
N ASN A 101 11.52 7.30 10.47
CA ASN A 101 10.98 6.02 9.99
C ASN A 101 9.85 6.16 8.94
N LEU A 102 10.21 6.59 7.72
CA LEU A 102 9.28 6.58 6.60
C LEU A 102 8.86 5.14 6.29
N LEU A 103 7.60 4.80 6.60
CA LEU A 103 6.98 3.51 6.25
C LEU A 103 7.24 3.17 4.79
N ALA A 104 7.24 1.89 4.39
CA ALA A 104 7.55 1.50 3.01
C ALA A 104 6.76 2.26 1.94
N GLY A 105 5.49 2.62 2.24
CA GLY A 105 4.62 3.40 1.37
C GLY A 105 5.02 4.88 1.18
N GLY A 106 5.84 5.43 2.08
CA GLY A 106 6.10 6.86 2.16
C GLY A 106 4.97 7.63 2.83
N ASN A 107 4.91 8.94 2.61
CA ASN A 107 3.96 9.82 3.30
C ASN A 107 3.41 10.91 2.37
N PHE A 108 2.12 11.20 2.49
CA PHE A 108 1.45 12.20 1.69
C PHE A 108 1.80 13.64 2.07
N TYR A 109 2.52 13.88 3.18
CA TYR A 109 3.05 15.20 3.53
C TYR A 109 3.66 15.90 2.30
N TRP A 110 4.49 15.18 1.55
CA TRP A 110 5.23 15.74 0.41
C TRP A 110 4.38 16.15 -0.78
N VAL A 111 3.21 15.54 -0.99
CA VAL A 111 2.27 15.93 -2.05
C VAL A 111 1.27 16.98 -1.56
N SER A 112 0.98 17.01 -0.25
CA SER A 112 0.04 17.96 0.35
C SER A 112 0.55 19.40 0.45
N MET A 113 1.86 19.64 0.27
CA MET A 113 2.44 20.98 0.36
C MET A 113 1.96 21.88 -0.79
N ASP A 114 1.26 22.96 -0.45
CA ASP A 114 0.78 24.01 -1.38
C ASP A 114 1.93 24.65 -2.18
N CYS A 115 1.70 24.94 -3.47
CA CYS A 115 2.73 25.46 -4.37
C CYS A 115 2.89 26.99 -4.30
N ILE A 116 4.15 27.46 -4.31
CA ILE A 116 4.55 28.67 -5.05
C ILE A 116 5.55 28.23 -6.15
N GLY A 117 5.12 28.23 -7.42
CA GLY A 117 5.95 27.96 -8.61
C GLY A 117 6.00 26.50 -9.08
N LEU A 118 6.86 26.20 -10.07
CA LEU A 118 7.02 24.89 -10.75
C LEU A 118 7.55 23.73 -9.87
N ASN A 119 7.65 23.92 -8.56
CA ASN A 119 8.09 22.92 -7.58
C ASN A 119 6.90 22.47 -6.71
N CYS A 120 5.85 21.96 -7.35
CA CYS A 120 4.66 21.44 -6.69
C CYS A 120 4.86 20.03 -6.12
N GLY A 121 4.25 19.76 -4.96
CA GLY A 121 4.15 18.43 -4.35
C GLY A 121 3.57 17.35 -5.26
N ASN A 122 2.85 17.70 -6.35
CA ASN A 122 2.30 16.74 -7.32
C ASN A 122 3.36 15.81 -7.95
N ALA A 123 4.62 16.22 -8.02
CA ALA A 123 5.69 15.35 -8.50
C ALA A 123 6.25 14.43 -7.41
N LYS A 124 5.79 14.55 -6.16
CA LYS A 124 6.34 13.92 -4.96
C LYS A 124 5.39 12.91 -4.30
N GLY A 125 4.17 12.73 -4.79
CA GLY A 125 3.22 11.74 -4.30
C GLY A 125 2.01 11.59 -5.22
N HIS A 126 1.09 10.69 -4.88
CA HIS A 126 -0.21 10.60 -5.54
C HIS A 126 -1.20 11.57 -4.92
N ASN A 127 -1.88 12.37 -5.74
CA ASN A 127 -2.90 13.28 -5.26
C ASN A 127 -4.17 12.51 -4.82
N VAL A 128 -4.61 12.69 -3.58
CA VAL A 128 -5.72 11.92 -2.97
C VAL A 128 -6.77 12.88 -2.37
N LEU A 129 -8.05 12.55 -2.57
CA LEU A 129 -9.18 13.35 -2.11
C LEU A 129 -9.12 13.52 -0.60
N GLY A 130 -9.18 14.76 -0.13
CA GLY A 130 -9.10 15.11 1.30
C GLY A 130 -7.67 15.33 1.81
N ILE A 131 -6.64 15.12 0.98
CA ILE A 131 -5.24 15.41 1.32
C ILE A 131 -4.64 16.47 0.40
N SER A 132 -4.92 16.38 -0.90
CA SER A 132 -4.30 17.25 -1.91
C SER A 132 -5.27 17.52 -3.06
N GLU A 133 -5.09 18.66 -3.72
CA GLU A 133 -5.89 19.04 -4.88
C GLU A 133 -5.66 18.13 -6.10
N ARG A 134 -6.61 18.15 -7.02
CA ARG A 134 -6.52 17.43 -8.28
C ARG A 134 -5.42 18.01 -9.18
N ASP A 135 -4.61 17.12 -9.75
CA ASP A 135 -3.68 17.48 -10.81
C ASP A 135 -4.44 17.84 -12.12
N PRO A 136 -4.02 18.88 -12.86
CA PRO A 136 -4.67 19.30 -14.11
C PRO A 136 -4.56 18.26 -15.24
N LEU A 137 -3.74 17.21 -15.09
CA LEU A 137 -3.63 16.15 -16.07
C LEU A 137 -4.97 15.39 -16.24
N PRO A 138 -5.34 15.05 -17.49
CA PRO A 138 -6.58 14.32 -17.77
C PRO A 138 -6.47 12.81 -17.46
N LEU A 139 -5.24 12.30 -17.29
CA LEU A 139 -4.93 10.89 -17.09
C LEU A 139 -3.66 10.74 -16.24
N ALA A 140 -3.55 9.62 -15.54
CA ALA A 140 -2.31 9.22 -14.89
C ALA A 140 -1.16 9.10 -15.91
N PRO A 141 0.09 9.41 -15.54
CA PRO A 141 1.23 9.19 -16.44
C PRO A 141 1.30 7.73 -16.91
N GLY A 142 1.51 7.49 -18.21
CA GLY A 142 1.53 6.14 -18.78
C GLY A 142 0.18 5.42 -18.70
N GLY A 143 -0.91 6.19 -18.73
CA GLY A 143 -2.24 5.69 -18.40
C GLY A 143 -2.78 4.62 -19.33
N PHE A 144 -3.51 3.68 -18.76
CA PHE A 144 -4.20 2.60 -19.48
C PHE A 144 -5.70 2.89 -19.62
N ASN A 145 -6.27 2.55 -20.77
CA ASN A 145 -7.68 2.77 -21.08
C ASN A 145 -8.52 1.54 -20.70
N CYS A 146 -9.57 1.76 -19.89
CA CYS A 146 -10.48 0.72 -19.43
C CYS A 146 -11.77 0.71 -20.28
N GLY A 147 -11.69 0.27 -21.54
CA GLY A 147 -12.90 0.08 -22.36
C GLY A 147 -13.59 1.37 -22.82
N GLY A 148 -12.83 2.41 -23.12
CA GLY A 148 -13.31 3.65 -23.76
C GLY A 148 -13.21 4.91 -22.89
N ALA A 149 -12.88 4.78 -21.61
CA ALA A 149 -12.58 5.87 -20.69
C ALA A 149 -11.50 5.45 -19.67
N ASN A 150 -10.91 6.44 -18.99
CA ASN A 150 -9.98 6.20 -17.87
C ASN A 150 -10.78 5.64 -16.69
N CYS A 151 -10.32 4.53 -16.10
CA CYS A 151 -10.95 3.91 -14.91
C CYS A 151 -11.13 4.89 -13.73
N HIS A 152 -10.21 5.86 -13.62
CA HIS A 152 -10.28 7.00 -12.72
C HIS A 152 -9.68 8.22 -13.42
N VAL A 153 -10.39 9.36 -13.35
CA VAL A 153 -9.88 10.63 -13.88
C VAL A 153 -8.86 11.25 -12.93
N SER A 154 -9.05 11.06 -11.62
CA SER A 154 -8.11 11.43 -10.56
C SER A 154 -8.55 10.77 -9.25
N LEU A 155 -7.59 10.42 -8.38
CA LEU A 155 -7.87 9.97 -7.00
C LEU A 155 -8.22 11.16 -6.07
N ALA A 156 -7.98 12.39 -6.52
CA ALA A 156 -8.25 13.63 -5.79
C ALA A 156 -9.67 14.18 -5.98
N VAL A 157 -10.54 13.45 -6.67
CA VAL A 157 -11.95 13.84 -6.86
C VAL A 157 -12.90 12.77 -6.34
N PRO A 158 -14.11 13.16 -5.91
CA PRO A 158 -15.15 12.19 -5.60
C PRO A 158 -15.42 11.26 -6.81
N PRO A 159 -15.74 9.98 -6.57
CA PRO A 159 -16.09 9.07 -7.65
C PRO A 159 -17.26 9.62 -8.46
N THR A 160 -17.07 9.72 -9.77
CA THR A 160 -18.14 10.04 -10.74
C THR A 160 -18.70 8.75 -11.34
N ASN A 161 -19.77 8.85 -12.13
CA ASN A 161 -20.33 7.74 -12.90
C ASN A 161 -19.37 7.15 -13.97
N THR A 162 -18.23 7.80 -14.23
CA THR A 162 -17.18 7.32 -15.13
C THR A 162 -16.03 6.63 -14.40
N SER A 163 -16.05 6.63 -13.06
CA SER A 163 -15.07 5.91 -12.23
C SER A 163 -15.64 4.57 -11.77
N ILE A 164 -14.82 3.61 -11.33
CA ILE A 164 -15.28 2.33 -10.72
C ILE A 164 -16.04 2.51 -9.37
N GLY A 165 -16.70 3.65 -9.16
CA GLY A 165 -17.50 3.97 -7.98
C GLY A 165 -16.68 4.36 -6.75
N LEU A 166 -15.35 4.40 -6.85
CA LEU A 166 -14.44 4.66 -5.73
C LEU A 166 -13.45 5.80 -6.08
N GLY A 167 -13.01 6.53 -5.05
CA GLY A 167 -12.09 7.66 -5.15
C GLY A 167 -11.38 7.89 -3.81
N GLY A 168 -10.46 8.86 -3.75
CA GLY A 168 -9.63 9.03 -2.56
C GLY A 168 -8.80 7.79 -2.25
N CYS A 169 -8.60 7.49 -0.96
CA CYS A 169 -7.85 6.32 -0.52
C CYS A 169 -8.46 5.01 -1.04
N GLN A 170 -9.78 4.95 -1.20
CA GLN A 170 -10.49 3.75 -1.67
C GLN A 170 -10.41 3.55 -3.19
N GLY A 171 -9.81 4.48 -3.94
CA GLY A 171 -9.44 4.22 -5.34
C GLY A 171 -8.20 3.32 -5.47
N CYS A 172 -7.37 3.23 -4.42
CA CYS A 172 -6.22 2.31 -4.35
C CYS A 172 -6.46 1.16 -3.37
N HIS A 173 -7.00 1.46 -2.19
CA HIS A 173 -7.31 0.47 -1.15
C HIS A 173 -8.75 -0.02 -1.31
N LEU A 174 -8.90 -1.03 -2.16
CA LEU A 174 -10.17 -1.62 -2.50
C LEU A 174 -10.56 -2.68 -1.45
N ARG A 175 -11.86 -2.79 -1.16
CA ARG A 175 -12.41 -3.75 -0.18
C ARG A 175 -11.66 -3.78 1.18
N PRO A 176 -11.41 -2.62 1.83
CA PRO A 176 -10.66 -2.59 3.09
C PRO A 176 -11.40 -3.37 4.19
N ALA A 177 -10.74 -4.36 4.76
CA ALA A 177 -11.28 -5.24 5.78
C ALA A 177 -10.25 -5.44 6.90
N HIS A 178 -10.20 -4.51 7.86
CA HIS A 178 -9.27 -4.58 8.99
C HIS A 178 -9.47 -5.80 9.90
N HIS A 179 -10.58 -6.53 9.76
CA HIS A 179 -10.88 -7.76 10.50
C HIS A 179 -10.62 -9.04 9.69
N ALA A 180 -10.17 -8.92 8.43
CA ALA A 180 -9.78 -10.08 7.64
C ALA A 180 -8.69 -10.86 8.36
N ASP A 181 -8.65 -12.18 8.14
CA ASP A 181 -7.61 -13.01 8.72
C ASP A 181 -6.34 -12.88 7.89
N ASP A 182 -5.36 -12.13 8.37
CA ASP A 182 -4.05 -11.99 7.74
C ASP A 182 -2.96 -12.80 8.47
N SER A 183 -3.36 -13.82 9.24
CA SER A 183 -2.39 -14.61 10.04
C SER A 183 -1.48 -15.52 9.22
N ASN A 184 -1.74 -15.65 7.92
CA ASN A 184 -0.84 -16.29 6.98
C ASN A 184 0.39 -15.42 6.71
N VAL A 185 1.56 -16.05 6.65
CA VAL A 185 2.83 -15.34 6.35
C VAL A 185 2.74 -14.61 5.00
N VAL A 186 2.08 -15.23 4.01
CA VAL A 186 1.88 -14.64 2.69
C VAL A 186 0.41 -14.27 2.51
N VAL A 187 0.13 -12.97 2.51
CA VAL A 187 -1.22 -12.43 2.29
C VAL A 187 -1.53 -12.38 0.79
N GLY A 188 -2.77 -12.67 0.38
CA GLY A 188 -3.25 -12.59 -1.00
C GLY A 188 -2.96 -13.81 -1.88
N SER A 189 -2.35 -14.87 -1.31
CA SER A 189 -1.91 -16.06 -2.07
C SER A 189 -2.96 -17.17 -2.20
N GLU A 190 -4.11 -17.03 -1.53
CA GLU A 190 -5.15 -18.06 -1.48
C GLU A 190 -6.22 -17.89 -2.56
N VAL A 191 -6.73 -19.01 -3.09
CA VAL A 191 -7.81 -19.00 -4.07
C VAL A 191 -9.11 -18.56 -3.39
N GLY A 192 -9.61 -17.37 -3.77
CA GLY A 192 -10.84 -16.80 -3.22
C GLY A 192 -10.61 -15.62 -2.28
N ASP A 193 -9.35 -15.36 -1.91
CA ASP A 193 -8.90 -14.16 -1.20
C ASP A 193 -9.61 -13.94 0.16
N ASP A 194 -9.91 -15.03 0.89
CA ASP A 194 -10.62 -14.99 2.18
C ASP A 194 -9.84 -14.17 3.25
N ASP A 195 -8.50 -14.15 3.13
CA ASP A 195 -7.57 -13.36 3.94
C ASP A 195 -7.41 -11.90 3.45
N GLY A 196 -8.00 -11.58 2.30
CA GLY A 196 -7.80 -10.33 1.58
C GLY A 196 -6.46 -10.26 0.84
N PHE A 197 -6.04 -9.04 0.52
CA PHE A 197 -4.83 -8.75 -0.24
C PHE A 197 -3.84 -7.94 0.56
N TYR A 198 -2.57 -8.09 0.24
CA TYR A 198 -1.49 -7.32 0.86
C TYR A 198 -1.83 -5.82 0.85
N ARG A 199 -1.91 -5.21 2.04
CA ARG A 199 -2.28 -3.79 2.27
C ARG A 199 -3.60 -3.34 1.61
N PHE A 200 -4.58 -4.25 1.49
CA PHE A 200 -5.86 -4.02 0.81
C PHE A 200 -5.71 -3.62 -0.66
N LEU A 201 -4.65 -4.09 -1.33
CA LEU A 201 -4.36 -3.80 -2.73
C LEU A 201 -4.99 -4.85 -3.66
N SER A 202 -6.32 -4.94 -3.62
CA SER A 202 -7.06 -5.82 -4.53
C SER A 202 -7.01 -5.30 -5.98
N GLY A 203 -7.26 -6.18 -6.95
CA GLY A 203 -7.39 -5.81 -8.36
C GLY A 203 -8.55 -4.84 -8.63
N HIS A 204 -8.37 -3.99 -9.64
CA HIS A 204 -9.22 -2.80 -9.91
C HIS A 204 -10.67 -3.05 -10.40
N PHE A 205 -11.20 -4.27 -10.38
CA PHE A 205 -12.55 -4.58 -10.92
C PHE A 205 -13.45 -5.51 -10.10
N SER A 206 -13.00 -5.84 -8.89
CA SER A 206 -13.72 -6.50 -7.78
C SER A 206 -12.69 -7.10 -6.83
N GLY A 207 -11.46 -7.28 -7.30
CA GLY A 207 -10.42 -8.04 -6.61
C GLY A 207 -10.63 -9.54 -6.70
N ASP A 208 -11.74 -10.04 -7.24
CA ASP A 208 -11.97 -11.48 -7.26
C ASP A 208 -10.87 -12.15 -8.10
N THR A 209 -10.08 -13.01 -7.46
CA THR A 209 -8.94 -13.76 -8.05
C THR A 209 -7.74 -12.89 -8.47
N HIS A 210 -7.71 -11.60 -8.14
CA HIS A 210 -6.63 -10.69 -8.53
C HIS A 210 -6.33 -9.67 -7.43
N GLY A 211 -5.06 -9.50 -7.09
CA GLY A 211 -4.60 -8.50 -6.13
C GLY A 211 -3.25 -8.85 -5.53
N VAL A 212 -2.61 -7.90 -4.87
CA VAL A 212 -1.19 -8.04 -4.50
C VAL A 212 -0.97 -9.14 -3.46
N CYS A 213 0.02 -9.99 -3.73
CA CYS A 213 0.65 -10.88 -2.77
C CYS A 213 1.90 -10.25 -2.15
N GLY A 214 2.05 -10.41 -0.84
CA GLY A 214 3.22 -9.92 -0.11
C GLY A 214 3.35 -10.52 1.27
N ILE A 215 4.50 -10.25 1.91
CA ILE A 215 4.74 -10.48 3.33
C ILE A 215 4.89 -9.10 3.95
N GLU A 216 4.01 -8.77 4.89
CA GLU A 216 4.04 -7.50 5.61
C GLU A 216 5.07 -7.56 6.73
N ASP A 217 5.82 -6.48 6.87
CA ASP A 217 6.69 -6.23 8.00
C ASP A 217 5.88 -5.75 9.20
N ASP A 218 6.20 -6.24 10.41
CA ASP A 218 5.37 -6.05 11.61
C ASP A 218 5.15 -4.57 11.99
N ASP A 219 6.02 -3.66 11.55
CA ASP A 219 5.89 -2.21 11.79
C ASP A 219 5.70 -1.38 10.52
N TRP A 220 5.21 -2.01 9.45
CA TRP A 220 5.06 -1.41 8.12
C TRP A 220 6.40 -0.94 7.52
N GLN A 221 7.49 -1.56 7.96
CA GLN A 221 8.87 -1.25 7.62
C GLN A 221 9.24 0.18 8.02
N ALA A 222 8.81 0.58 9.22
CA ALA A 222 9.31 1.74 9.93
C ALA A 222 10.74 1.49 10.40
N VAL A 223 11.05 0.29 10.89
CA VAL A 223 12.42 -0.20 11.01
C VAL A 223 12.80 -0.91 9.71
N CYS A 224 14.07 -0.81 9.31
CA CYS A 224 14.55 -1.35 8.04
C CYS A 224 15.83 -2.13 8.30
N GLY A 225 15.85 -3.39 7.88
CA GLY A 225 17.02 -4.23 7.87
C GLY A 225 16.94 -5.28 6.77
N ALA A 226 18.07 -5.91 6.46
CA ALA A 226 18.07 -6.99 5.47
C ALA A 226 17.11 -8.13 5.87
N GLY A 227 16.91 -8.44 7.15
CA GLY A 227 15.92 -9.44 7.58
C GLY A 227 14.62 -8.85 8.14
N ASP A 228 14.39 -7.55 7.94
CA ASP A 228 13.33 -6.75 8.57
C ASP A 228 12.79 -5.78 7.51
N HIS A 229 11.96 -6.33 6.62
CA HIS A 229 11.38 -5.64 5.47
C HIS A 229 10.17 -6.40 4.90
N ASN A 230 9.39 -5.69 4.08
CA ASN A 230 8.31 -6.30 3.31
C ASN A 230 8.85 -7.14 2.14
N GLU A 231 8.15 -8.20 1.78
CA GLU A 231 8.40 -8.97 0.56
C GLU A 231 7.26 -8.80 -0.45
N TYR A 232 7.60 -8.82 -1.73
CA TYR A 232 6.67 -8.53 -2.81
C TYR A 232 6.71 -9.65 -3.85
N LEU A 233 5.55 -10.13 -4.27
CA LEU A 233 5.49 -11.07 -5.38
C LEU A 233 5.74 -10.33 -6.70
N GLY A 234 6.57 -10.93 -7.54
CA GLY A 234 6.89 -10.48 -8.90
C GLY A 234 6.72 -11.61 -9.91
N PHE A 235 6.61 -11.22 -11.18
CA PHE A 235 6.50 -12.16 -12.29
C PHE A 235 7.06 -11.49 -13.54
N SER A 236 8.12 -12.06 -14.12
CA SER A 236 8.67 -11.57 -15.38
C SER A 236 7.73 -11.91 -16.54
N GLY A 237 6.76 -11.03 -16.79
CA GLY A 237 5.78 -11.14 -17.86
C GLY A 237 6.22 -10.54 -19.20
N TYR A 238 5.23 -10.11 -19.99
CA TYR A 238 5.42 -9.56 -21.34
C TYR A 238 5.92 -8.11 -21.30
N LYS A 239 7.15 -7.87 -21.77
CA LYS A 239 7.83 -6.56 -21.72
C LYS A 239 7.52 -5.62 -22.89
N GLU A 240 6.78 -6.10 -23.89
CA GLU A 240 6.43 -5.32 -25.10
C GLU A 240 4.97 -4.84 -25.09
N ASP A 241 4.20 -5.18 -24.05
CA ASP A 241 2.78 -4.90 -23.94
C ASP A 241 2.45 -4.06 -22.69
N VAL A 242 1.27 -3.46 -22.70
CA VAL A 242 0.74 -2.74 -21.53
C VAL A 242 0.56 -3.72 -20.36
N GLY A 243 1.17 -3.38 -19.23
CA GLY A 243 1.09 -4.17 -18.00
C GLY A 243 -0.32 -4.19 -17.41
N SER A 244 -0.66 -5.28 -16.72
CA SER A 244 -1.88 -5.44 -15.91
C SER A 244 -1.79 -6.74 -15.12
N PHE A 245 -2.67 -6.96 -14.14
CA PHE A 245 -2.79 -8.25 -13.47
C PHE A 245 -2.98 -9.45 -14.43
N PHE A 246 -3.55 -9.24 -15.62
CA PHE A 246 -3.65 -10.30 -16.62
C PHE A 246 -2.32 -10.59 -17.34
N HIS A 247 -1.45 -9.59 -17.51
CA HIS A 247 -0.21 -9.72 -18.29
C HIS A 247 1.04 -10.02 -17.44
N ILE A 248 1.06 -9.58 -16.18
CA ILE A 248 2.28 -9.60 -15.36
C ILE A 248 2.06 -10.30 -14.01
N GLY A 249 1.29 -11.38 -14.06
CA GLY A 249 0.95 -12.22 -12.92
C GLY A 249 -0.18 -11.62 -12.09
N HIS A 250 -1.24 -12.39 -11.88
CA HIS A 250 -2.49 -11.97 -11.22
C HIS A 250 -2.35 -11.38 -9.81
N HIS A 251 -1.15 -11.50 -9.22
CA HIS A 251 -0.90 -11.10 -7.85
C HIS A 251 0.38 -10.28 -7.59
N THR A 252 0.98 -9.69 -8.61
CA THR A 252 2.25 -8.95 -8.42
C THR A 252 2.06 -7.48 -8.04
N MET A 253 3.06 -6.90 -7.39
CA MET A 253 3.04 -5.49 -7.03
C MET A 253 3.04 -4.56 -8.26
N THR A 254 3.84 -4.90 -9.28
CA THR A 254 3.90 -4.12 -10.51
C THR A 254 2.58 -4.22 -11.28
N ALA A 255 1.91 -5.38 -11.31
CA ALA A 255 0.57 -5.51 -11.90
C ALA A 255 -0.43 -4.52 -11.32
N PHE A 256 -0.38 -4.30 -10.00
CA PHE A 256 -1.21 -3.30 -9.34
C PHE A 256 -0.91 -1.89 -9.86
N CYS A 257 0.37 -1.52 -9.91
CA CYS A 257 0.80 -0.21 -10.43
C CYS A 257 0.36 0.00 -11.89
N CYS A 258 0.49 -1.02 -12.73
CA CYS A 258 0.10 -1.00 -14.14
C CYS A 258 -1.41 -0.92 -14.37
N GLY A 259 -2.23 -1.18 -13.36
CA GLY A 259 -3.68 -0.94 -13.45
C GLY A 259 -4.03 0.50 -13.81
N CYS A 260 -3.21 1.47 -13.37
CA CYS A 260 -3.33 2.87 -13.78
C CYS A 260 -2.19 3.33 -14.68
N HIS A 261 -1.00 2.73 -14.59
CA HIS A 261 0.23 3.18 -15.26
C HIS A 261 0.76 2.20 -16.32
N GLY A 262 -0.14 1.45 -16.96
CA GLY A 262 0.20 0.26 -17.74
C GLY A 262 1.17 0.48 -18.91
N GLU A 263 1.20 1.65 -19.54
CA GLU A 263 2.14 1.92 -20.65
C GLU A 263 3.61 1.98 -20.20
N PHE A 264 3.88 2.21 -18.91
CA PHE A 264 5.26 2.16 -18.41
C PHE A 264 5.86 0.76 -18.43
N HIS A 265 5.04 -0.28 -18.50
CA HIS A 265 5.48 -1.68 -18.65
C HIS A 265 5.80 -2.07 -20.11
N ILE A 266 5.55 -1.19 -21.08
CA ILE A 266 6.11 -1.35 -22.43
C ILE A 266 7.60 -1.00 -22.34
N GLU A 267 8.40 -1.92 -21.84
CA GLU A 267 9.81 -1.73 -21.51
C GLU A 267 10.73 -2.02 -22.70
N GLN A 268 10.26 -2.86 -23.61
CA GLN A 268 10.97 -3.26 -24.81
C GLN A 268 10.22 -2.90 -26.08
N SER A 269 10.99 -2.68 -27.15
CA SER A 269 10.48 -2.59 -28.51
C SER A 269 11.40 -3.38 -29.43
N SER A 270 10.86 -4.45 -30.03
CA SER A 270 11.63 -5.38 -30.87
C SER A 270 12.83 -5.98 -30.14
N GLY A 271 12.65 -6.32 -28.85
CA GLY A 271 13.69 -6.87 -27.97
C GLY A 271 14.67 -5.87 -27.38
N GLU A 272 14.65 -4.60 -27.78
CA GLU A 272 15.53 -3.55 -27.25
C GLU A 272 14.87 -2.82 -26.08
N TRP A 273 15.64 -2.56 -25.02
CA TRP A 273 15.15 -1.79 -23.86
C TRP A 273 14.97 -0.31 -24.23
N ILE A 274 13.75 0.20 -24.04
CA ILE A 274 13.41 1.62 -24.27
C ILE A 274 13.06 2.36 -22.97
N ARG A 275 12.94 1.64 -21.86
CA ARG A 275 12.71 2.16 -20.51
C ARG A 275 13.54 1.37 -19.48
N HIS A 276 13.67 1.89 -18.26
CA HIS A 276 14.26 1.12 -17.18
C HIS A 276 13.38 -0.11 -16.89
N PRO A 277 13.94 -1.30 -16.73
CA PRO A 277 13.13 -2.49 -16.52
C PRO A 277 12.30 -2.46 -15.24
N SER A 278 11.12 -3.05 -15.29
CA SER A 278 10.26 -3.48 -14.19
C SER A 278 9.84 -4.94 -14.39
N ASP A 279 9.66 -5.68 -13.29
CA ASP A 279 9.50 -7.14 -13.27
C ASP A 279 10.55 -7.94 -14.05
N ALA A 280 11.68 -7.33 -14.39
CA ALA A 280 12.76 -8.02 -15.07
C ALA A 280 13.69 -8.68 -14.06
N VAL A 281 14.01 -9.94 -14.33
CA VAL A 281 14.98 -10.71 -13.54
C VAL A 281 16.32 -9.99 -13.55
N ILE A 282 16.87 -9.76 -12.36
CA ILE A 282 18.22 -9.20 -12.17
C ILE A 282 19.22 -10.25 -12.70
N PRO A 283 20.02 -9.95 -13.73
CA PRO A 283 20.92 -10.94 -14.30
C PRO A 283 21.98 -11.42 -13.30
N ASN A 284 22.30 -12.72 -13.30
CA ASN A 284 23.41 -13.27 -12.53
C ASN A 284 24.73 -13.17 -13.30
N GLU A 285 25.07 -11.95 -13.71
CA GLU A 285 26.28 -11.67 -14.49
C GLU A 285 26.71 -10.20 -14.38
N GLY A 286 27.98 -9.94 -14.71
CA GLY A 286 28.51 -8.59 -14.84
C GLY A 286 28.41 -7.75 -13.56
N GLU A 287 27.92 -6.52 -13.71
CA GLU A 287 27.84 -5.53 -12.62
C GLU A 287 26.85 -5.92 -11.51
N TYR A 288 25.79 -6.65 -11.84
CA TYR A 288 24.72 -6.97 -10.89
C TYR A 288 25.19 -7.91 -9.78
N GLN A 289 26.05 -8.88 -10.10
CA GLN A 289 26.61 -9.79 -9.09
C GLN A 289 27.41 -9.04 -8.01
N SER A 290 28.10 -7.97 -8.40
CA SER A 290 28.82 -7.12 -7.46
C SER A 290 27.87 -6.21 -6.66
N ALA A 291 26.87 -5.62 -7.33
CA ALA A 291 25.89 -4.72 -6.73
C ALA A 291 25.12 -5.35 -5.56
N PHE A 292 24.70 -6.62 -5.72
CA PHE A 292 23.86 -7.32 -4.74
C PHE A 292 24.63 -8.23 -3.76
N SER A 293 25.97 -8.21 -3.80
CA SER A 293 26.82 -9.04 -2.94
C SER A 293 26.77 -8.68 -1.45
N ALA A 294 26.30 -7.47 -1.11
CA ALA A 294 26.22 -6.97 0.26
C ALA A 294 24.96 -7.40 1.03
N GLY A 295 24.04 -8.14 0.39
CA GLY A 295 22.76 -8.54 0.96
C GLY A 295 21.59 -7.65 0.52
N TYR A 296 20.42 -7.88 1.11
CA TYR A 296 19.19 -7.12 0.80
C TYR A 296 19.27 -5.69 1.34
N ASP A 297 18.96 -4.70 0.49
CA ASP A 297 18.86 -3.28 0.86
C ASP A 297 17.39 -2.82 0.83
N PRO A 298 16.74 -2.57 1.98
CA PRO A 298 15.36 -2.12 2.02
C PRO A 298 15.10 -0.76 1.35
N LEU A 299 16.15 0.02 1.04
CA LEU A 299 16.04 1.23 0.23
C LEU A 299 15.80 0.91 -1.25
N VAL A 300 16.19 -0.27 -1.72
CA VAL A 300 15.99 -0.73 -3.10
C VAL A 300 15.39 -2.15 -3.07
N PRO A 301 14.11 -2.27 -2.63
CA PRO A 301 13.50 -3.58 -2.48
C PRO A 301 13.35 -4.28 -3.82
N VAL A 302 13.41 -5.61 -3.82
CA VAL A 302 13.20 -6.45 -5.00
C VAL A 302 11.89 -7.22 -4.88
N ALA A 303 11.38 -7.71 -6.00
CA ALA A 303 10.27 -8.66 -6.03
C ALA A 303 10.79 -10.09 -6.23
N ARG A 304 10.06 -11.07 -5.69
CA ARG A 304 10.41 -12.49 -5.77
C ARG A 304 9.43 -13.27 -6.63
N PRO A 305 9.87 -14.31 -7.36
CA PRO A 305 8.98 -15.14 -8.17
C PRO A 305 8.04 -16.02 -7.32
N SER A 306 8.35 -16.22 -6.04
CA SER A 306 7.51 -16.88 -5.06
C SER A 306 7.81 -16.34 -3.65
N LEU A 307 6.82 -16.46 -2.76
CA LEU A 307 6.92 -15.99 -1.38
C LEU A 307 6.73 -17.16 -0.42
N SER A 308 7.48 -17.14 0.69
CA SER A 308 7.32 -18.12 1.77
C SER A 308 7.74 -17.56 3.13
N THR A 309 8.81 -16.77 3.15
CA THR A 309 9.32 -16.06 4.33
C THR A 309 10.18 -14.88 3.88
N VAL A 310 10.47 -13.96 4.79
CA VAL A 310 11.40 -12.84 4.56
C VAL A 310 12.82 -13.39 4.39
N SER A 311 13.52 -12.93 3.36
CA SER A 311 14.87 -13.38 3.03
C SER A 311 15.87 -12.21 2.99
N PRO A 312 16.99 -12.29 3.74
CA PRO A 312 17.95 -11.19 3.84
C PRO A 312 18.92 -11.06 2.68
N THR A 313 18.68 -11.79 1.61
CA THR A 313 19.53 -11.82 0.43
C THR A 313 18.70 -11.61 -0.82
N VAL A 314 19.35 -11.02 -1.83
CA VAL A 314 18.82 -10.95 -3.20
C VAL A 314 19.37 -12.15 -3.98
N GLU A 315 18.48 -12.99 -4.49
CA GLU A 315 18.80 -14.15 -5.32
C GLU A 315 18.87 -13.72 -6.80
N ILE A 316 20.03 -13.19 -7.20
CA ILE A 316 20.29 -12.80 -8.59
C ILE A 316 20.08 -13.97 -9.56
N GLY A 317 19.55 -13.67 -10.73
CA GLY A 317 19.07 -14.67 -11.70
C GLY A 317 17.65 -15.16 -11.43
N THR A 318 17.01 -14.71 -10.33
CA THR A 318 15.61 -15.05 -10.01
C THR A 318 14.81 -13.84 -9.52
N ASP A 319 15.34 -13.07 -8.56
CA ASP A 319 14.71 -11.87 -8.04
C ASP A 319 14.65 -10.78 -9.12
N MET A 320 13.66 -9.91 -9.01
CA MET A 320 13.30 -8.94 -10.04
C MET A 320 13.33 -7.51 -9.50
N VAL A 321 13.71 -6.57 -10.36
CA VAL A 321 13.41 -5.15 -10.11
C VAL A 321 11.92 -4.94 -10.30
N MET A 322 11.27 -4.13 -9.47
CA MET A 322 9.85 -3.77 -9.60
C MET A 322 9.66 -2.25 -9.50
N CYS A 323 8.45 -1.74 -9.76
CA CYS A 323 8.18 -0.31 -9.65
C CYS A 323 8.58 0.27 -8.28
N LEU A 324 8.31 -0.47 -7.19
CA LEU A 324 8.62 -0.03 -5.85
C LEU A 324 10.10 -0.13 -5.49
N SER A 325 10.97 -0.73 -6.33
CA SER A 325 12.43 -0.69 -6.12
C SER A 325 12.96 0.74 -6.10
N CYS A 326 12.31 1.64 -6.84
CA CYS A 326 12.72 3.05 -6.93
C CYS A 326 11.68 4.02 -6.35
N HIS A 327 10.40 3.65 -6.34
CA HIS A 327 9.30 4.56 -5.99
C HIS A 327 8.64 4.25 -4.63
N ARG A 328 8.09 5.30 -4.00
CA ARG A 328 7.19 5.20 -2.85
C ARG A 328 5.77 5.63 -3.25
N PRO A 329 4.74 4.80 -3.03
CA PRO A 329 3.40 5.05 -3.57
C PRO A 329 2.68 6.25 -2.94
N HIS A 330 2.78 6.52 -1.64
CA HIS A 330 2.08 7.67 -1.05
C HIS A 330 2.82 8.98 -1.32
N GLY A 331 4.14 8.96 -1.16
CA GLY A 331 4.99 10.09 -1.50
C GLY A 331 6.35 10.07 -0.82
N SER A 332 7.23 10.94 -1.28
CA SER A 332 8.62 11.07 -0.81
C SER A 332 9.07 12.52 -0.94
N PRO A 333 10.13 12.98 -0.24
CA PRO A 333 10.66 14.32 -0.45
C PRO A 333 11.24 14.53 -1.85
N TYR A 334 11.41 13.46 -2.62
CA TYR A 334 12.18 13.44 -3.85
C TYR A 334 11.30 13.47 -5.10
N TYR A 335 11.86 14.03 -6.18
CA TYR A 335 11.18 14.18 -7.45
C TYR A 335 10.78 12.82 -8.02
N LYS A 336 9.56 12.73 -8.57
CA LYS A 336 8.94 11.51 -9.12
C LYS A 336 8.81 10.38 -8.10
N LEU A 337 8.48 10.73 -6.86
CA LEU A 337 8.24 9.78 -5.77
C LEU A 337 9.43 8.83 -5.51
N MET A 338 10.64 9.24 -5.89
CA MET A 338 11.82 8.40 -5.76
C MET A 338 12.16 8.13 -4.30
N ARG A 339 12.83 7.01 -4.01
CA ARG A 339 13.31 6.70 -2.66
C ARG A 339 14.51 7.54 -2.22
N TRP A 340 15.17 8.23 -3.16
CA TRP A 340 16.36 9.06 -2.94
C TRP A 340 16.38 10.29 -3.85
N ASP A 341 17.25 11.26 -3.52
CA ASP A 341 17.41 12.50 -4.27
C ASP A 341 18.27 12.32 -5.53
N TYR A 342 17.72 11.62 -6.52
CA TYR A 342 18.40 11.40 -7.80
C TYR A 342 18.68 12.70 -8.57
N LYS A 343 17.75 13.67 -8.49
CA LYS A 343 17.80 14.89 -9.33
C LYS A 343 18.95 15.82 -8.94
N ASN A 344 19.37 15.82 -7.68
CA ASN A 344 20.48 16.66 -7.21
C ASN A 344 21.85 15.97 -7.29
N TRP A 345 21.95 14.75 -7.82
CA TRP A 345 23.23 14.09 -8.08
C TRP A 345 23.83 14.63 -9.40
N PRO A 346 25.15 14.88 -9.50
CA PRO A 346 26.25 14.56 -8.57
C PRO A 346 26.55 15.58 -7.46
N GLY A 347 25.61 16.46 -7.11
CA GLY A 347 25.72 17.39 -5.98
C GLY A 347 25.38 16.75 -4.63
N SER A 348 24.44 17.35 -3.89
CA SER A 348 23.96 16.79 -2.61
C SER A 348 23.02 15.59 -2.78
N GLY A 349 22.69 15.24 -4.03
CA GLY A 349 21.85 14.09 -4.33
C GLY A 349 22.58 12.75 -4.20
N TYR A 350 21.82 11.68 -4.39
CA TYR A 350 22.30 10.31 -4.28
C TYR A 350 22.16 9.56 -5.60
N ASP A 351 23.26 8.96 -6.06
CA ASP A 351 23.22 8.00 -7.15
C ASP A 351 22.67 6.65 -6.67
N GLY A 352 21.35 6.51 -6.74
CA GLY A 352 20.73 5.21 -6.52
C GLY A 352 20.77 4.30 -7.74
N CYS A 353 21.17 4.76 -8.93
CA CYS A 353 21.45 3.85 -10.05
C CYS A 353 22.66 2.97 -9.70
N GLY A 354 23.64 3.54 -8.99
CA GLY A 354 24.80 2.84 -8.42
C GLY A 354 24.47 1.66 -7.50
N LYS A 355 23.23 1.56 -6.99
CA LYS A 355 22.76 0.39 -6.22
C LYS A 355 22.54 -0.86 -7.05
N CYS A 356 22.23 -0.69 -8.34
CA CYS A 356 22.00 -1.79 -9.27
C CYS A 356 23.08 -1.86 -10.36
N HIS A 357 23.70 -0.73 -10.69
CA HIS A 357 24.71 -0.61 -11.73
C HIS A 357 26.05 -0.16 -11.15
N THR A 358 27.01 -1.07 -11.01
CA THR A 358 28.35 -0.70 -10.50
C THR A 358 29.25 -0.06 -11.57
N SER A 359 28.81 -0.04 -12.83
CA SER A 359 29.61 0.44 -13.96
C SER A 359 28.97 1.57 -14.77
N LYS A 360 27.73 1.97 -14.44
CA LYS A 360 27.00 3.06 -15.10
C LYS A 360 26.85 4.22 -14.13
N ASN A 361 27.90 5.03 -14.04
CA ASN A 361 28.05 6.13 -13.09
C ASN A 361 28.32 7.45 -13.81
#